data_AF-A0A6J1S8H8-F1
#
_entry.id   AF-A0A6J1S8H8-F1
#
_cell.length_a   1.000
_cell.length_b   1.000
_cell.length_c   1.000
_cell.angle_alpha   90.00
_cell.angle_beta   90.00
_cell.angle_gamma   90.00
#
_symmetry.space_group_name_H-M   'P 1'
#
loop_
_entity.id
_entity.type
_entity.pdbx_description
1 polymer ?
#
loop_
_entity_poly.entity_id
_entity_poly.type
_entity_poly.pdbx_seq_one_letter_code
_entity_poly.pdbx_strand_id
1 'polypeptide(L)'
;MVGYFTPFLFSQDQAMKAGVPPDLAEWILPSLGVANAVGRGLSGIACEVPGVSALVLSCITMTMASIVVATTCVCSDPIYQLFASSAYGFFMAPFMAMKSLILVDFLGIERLTNSFGLLLMFQGFAVMIGPPMSGWIYDMTQSYDYVYIISGSLLFIASVLPYLMYPLTTYELKKEIKQASRRSS
;
A
#
# COMPACT_ATOMS: atom_id res chain seq x y z
N MET A 1 -7.44 2.82 -1.87
CA MET A 1 -8.08 1.61 -1.31
C MET A 1 -8.66 0.74 -2.41
N VAL A 2 -9.32 1.29 -3.44
CA VAL A 2 -9.79 0.52 -4.62
C VAL A 2 -8.70 -0.42 -5.17
N GLY A 3 -7.55 0.12 -5.61
CA GLY A 3 -6.45 -0.72 -6.11
C GLY A 3 -5.70 -1.54 -5.07
N TYR A 4 -5.89 -1.28 -3.77
CA TYR A 4 -5.24 -2.05 -2.69
C TYR A 4 -5.80 -3.46 -2.59
N PHE A 5 -7.13 -3.60 -2.68
CA PHE A 5 -7.80 -4.88 -2.47
C PHE A 5 -7.83 -5.75 -3.73
N THR A 6 -7.56 -5.18 -4.90
CA THR A 6 -7.59 -5.90 -6.18
C THR A 6 -6.80 -7.22 -6.17
N PRO A 7 -5.50 -7.24 -5.81
CA PRO A 7 -4.75 -8.50 -5.75
C PRO A 7 -5.24 -9.44 -4.63
N PHE A 8 -5.80 -8.92 -3.53
CA PHE A 8 -6.36 -9.78 -2.49
C PHE A 8 -7.65 -10.48 -2.94
N LEU A 9 -8.45 -9.83 -3.79
CA LEU A 9 -9.76 -10.33 -4.20
C LEU A 9 -9.70 -11.15 -5.49
N PHE A 10 -8.88 -10.73 -6.47
CA PHE A 10 -8.96 -11.27 -7.83
C PHE A 10 -7.76 -12.12 -8.24
N SER A 11 -6.67 -12.18 -7.47
CA SER A 11 -5.47 -12.94 -7.89
C SER A 11 -5.71 -14.45 -7.92
N GLN A 12 -6.53 -14.98 -7.01
CA GLN A 12 -6.91 -16.39 -7.05
C GLN A 12 -7.84 -16.70 -8.23
N ASP A 13 -8.87 -15.88 -8.43
CA ASP A 13 -9.80 -16.07 -9.54
C ASP A 13 -9.12 -15.94 -10.90
N GLN A 14 -8.18 -14.98 -11.04
CA GLN A 14 -7.38 -14.83 -12.24
C GLN A 14 -6.48 -16.05 -12.47
N ALA A 15 -5.84 -16.59 -11.44
CA ALA A 15 -5.03 -17.80 -11.53
C ALA A 15 -5.87 -18.99 -11.99
N MET A 16 -7.04 -19.19 -11.38
CA MET A 16 -7.96 -20.25 -11.77
C MET A 16 -8.44 -20.10 -13.23
N LYS A 17 -8.76 -18.87 -13.68
CA LYS A 17 -9.12 -18.63 -15.09
C LYS A 17 -7.97 -18.79 -16.08
N ALA A 18 -6.73 -18.58 -15.62
CA ALA A 18 -5.53 -18.84 -16.41
C ALA A 18 -5.21 -20.35 -16.56
N GLY A 19 -6.00 -21.23 -15.93
CA GLY A 19 -5.78 -22.68 -15.98
C GLY A 19 -4.78 -23.20 -14.95
N VAL A 20 -4.44 -22.38 -13.93
CA VAL A 20 -3.60 -22.81 -12.82
C VAL A 20 -4.33 -23.85 -11.97
N PRO A 21 -3.67 -24.96 -11.55
CA PRO A 21 -4.27 -25.92 -10.65
C PRO A 21 -4.81 -25.25 -9.38
N PRO A 22 -6.01 -25.60 -8.90
CA PRO A 22 -6.62 -24.96 -7.73
C PRO A 22 -5.72 -25.07 -6.50
N ASP A 23 -5.03 -26.21 -6.33
CA ASP A 23 -4.05 -26.44 -5.26
C ASP A 23 -2.97 -25.35 -5.20
N LEU A 24 -2.53 -24.82 -6.36
CA LEU A 24 -1.51 -23.76 -6.42
C LEU A 24 -2.13 -22.37 -6.23
N ALA A 25 -3.33 -22.14 -6.76
CA ALA A 25 -4.04 -20.87 -6.64
C ALA A 25 -4.43 -20.57 -5.17
N GLU A 26 -4.74 -21.61 -4.39
CA GLU A 26 -5.02 -21.48 -2.96
C GLU A 26 -3.83 -20.93 -2.17
N TRP A 27 -2.59 -21.21 -2.59
CA TRP A 27 -1.38 -20.72 -1.92
C TRP A 27 -1.07 -19.23 -2.15
N ILE A 28 -1.72 -18.57 -3.10
CA ILE A 28 -1.47 -17.15 -3.43
C ILE A 28 -1.80 -16.21 -2.26
N LEU A 29 -2.94 -16.41 -1.60
CA LEU A 29 -3.36 -15.59 -0.46
C LEU A 29 -2.46 -15.81 0.78
N PRO A 30 -2.20 -17.05 1.20
CA PRO A 30 -1.25 -17.33 2.28
C PRO A 30 0.15 -16.78 2.02
N SER A 31 0.70 -16.96 0.80
CA SER A 31 2.05 -16.48 0.48
C SER A 31 2.12 -14.95 0.54
N LEU A 32 1.09 -14.25 0.05
CA LEU A 32 0.95 -12.82 0.19
C LEU A 32 0.91 -12.39 1.66
N GLY A 33 0.14 -13.09 2.50
CA GLY A 33 0.05 -12.81 3.93
C GLY A 33 1.38 -12.99 4.67
N VAL A 34 2.10 -14.08 4.39
CA VAL A 34 3.43 -14.34 4.96
C VAL A 34 4.42 -13.27 4.49
N ALA A 35 4.46 -12.96 3.20
CA ALA A 35 5.33 -11.92 2.66
C ALA A 35 5.02 -10.54 3.26
N ASN A 36 3.74 -10.24 3.50
CA ASN A 36 3.33 -9.02 4.19
C ASN A 36 3.85 -8.97 5.62
N ALA A 37 3.69 -10.05 6.40
CA ALA A 37 4.21 -10.12 7.77
C ALA A 37 5.75 -9.92 7.81
N VAL A 38 6.49 -10.56 6.91
CA VAL A 38 7.94 -10.40 6.78
C VAL A 38 8.31 -8.96 6.41
N GLY A 39 7.60 -8.38 5.43
CA GLY A 39 7.82 -6.99 5.02
C GLY A 39 7.59 -5.98 6.15
N ARG A 40 6.62 -6.24 7.05
CA ARG A 40 6.38 -5.39 8.24
C ARG A 40 7.56 -5.46 9.20
N GLY A 41 8.09 -6.66 9.45
CA GLY A 41 9.27 -6.84 10.31
C GLY A 41 10.50 -6.13 9.76
N LEU A 42 10.81 -6.33 8.48
CA LEU A 42 11.99 -5.72 7.85
C LEU A 42 11.87 -4.20 7.73
N SER A 43 10.69 -3.67 7.41
CA SER A 43 10.49 -2.21 7.37
C SER A 43 10.53 -1.54 8.73
N GLY A 44 10.11 -2.24 9.80
CA GLY A 44 10.30 -1.80 11.17
C GLY A 44 11.79 -1.60 11.48
N ILE A 45 12.60 -2.64 11.22
CA ILE A 45 14.05 -2.59 11.44
C ILE A 45 14.71 -1.51 10.55
N ALA A 46 14.27 -1.36 9.29
CA ALA A 46 14.81 -0.36 8.38
C ALA A 46 14.61 1.08 8.86
N CYS A 47 13.53 1.37 9.61
CA CYS A 47 13.28 2.69 10.17
C CYS A 47 14.12 3.02 11.41
N GLU A 48 14.77 2.03 12.03
CA GLU A 48 15.72 2.27 13.11
C GLU A 48 17.08 2.74 12.57
N VAL A 49 17.33 2.60 11.27
CA VAL A 49 18.57 3.04 10.62
C VAL A 49 18.59 4.58 10.53
N PRO A 50 19.65 5.23 11.04
CA PRO A 50 19.76 6.69 11.00
C PRO A 50 19.78 7.18 9.55
N GLY A 51 18.85 8.08 9.23
CA GLY A 51 18.70 8.67 7.88
C GLY A 51 17.57 8.09 7.04
N VAL A 52 16.91 7.01 7.49
CA VAL A 52 15.72 6.47 6.80
C VAL A 52 14.46 7.18 7.30
N SER A 53 13.80 7.92 6.41
CA SER A 53 12.48 8.49 6.67
C SER A 53 11.41 7.42 6.47
N ALA A 54 10.58 7.16 7.49
CA ALA A 54 9.43 6.26 7.40
C ALA A 54 8.48 6.63 6.26
N LEU A 55 8.34 7.94 5.99
CA LEU A 55 7.56 8.46 4.88
C LEU A 55 8.20 8.09 3.53
N VAL A 56 9.49 8.37 3.33
CA VAL A 56 10.19 8.04 2.07
C VAL A 56 10.17 6.53 1.82
N LEU A 57 10.43 5.71 2.85
CA LEU A 57 10.38 4.26 2.74
C LEU A 57 8.99 3.77 2.31
N SER A 58 7.92 4.32 2.91
CA SER A 58 6.53 3.99 2.55
C SER A 58 6.20 4.39 1.12
N CYS A 59 6.68 5.54 0.66
CA CYS A 59 6.43 6.01 -0.70
C CYS A 59 7.14 5.11 -1.72
N ILE A 60 8.42 4.78 -1.51
CA ILE A 60 9.20 3.93 -2.43
C ILE A 60 8.55 2.56 -2.54
N THR A 61 8.23 1.95 -1.40
CA THR A 61 7.66 0.60 -1.35
C THR A 61 6.24 0.58 -1.93
N MET A 62 5.42 1.62 -1.70
CA MET A 62 4.10 1.73 -2.34
C MET A 62 4.18 1.94 -3.86
N THR A 63 5.19 2.67 -4.36
CA THR A 63 5.44 2.81 -5.80
C THR A 63 5.87 1.47 -6.42
N MET A 64 6.75 0.72 -5.75
CA MET A 64 7.14 -0.62 -6.21
C MET A 64 5.95 -1.58 -6.24
N ALA A 65 5.10 -1.56 -5.21
CA ALA A 65 3.90 -2.37 -5.16
C ALA A 65 2.90 -2.04 -6.29
N SER A 66 2.76 -0.77 -6.66
CA SER A 66 1.89 -0.38 -7.77
C SER A 66 2.41 -0.87 -9.13
N ILE A 67 3.73 -0.85 -9.32
CA ILE A 67 4.36 -1.44 -10.51
C ILE A 67 4.10 -2.95 -10.56
N VAL A 68 4.29 -3.65 -9.44
CA VAL A 68 4.03 -5.10 -9.35
C VAL A 68 2.60 -5.42 -9.78
N VAL A 69 1.61 -4.70 -9.24
CA VAL A 69 0.18 -4.88 -9.60
C VAL A 69 -0.08 -4.63 -11.08
N ALA A 70 0.53 -3.59 -11.65
CA ALA A 70 0.37 -3.29 -13.07
C ALA A 70 1.01 -4.37 -13.97
N THR A 71 2.11 -4.98 -13.52
CA THR A 71 2.79 -6.05 -14.25
C THR A 71 2.12 -7.41 -14.10
N THR A 72 1.27 -7.62 -13.09
CA THR A 72 0.52 -8.88 -12.89
C THR A 72 -0.32 -9.28 -14.11
N CYS A 73 -0.71 -8.34 -14.98
CA CYS A 73 -1.44 -8.62 -16.23
C CYS A 73 -0.58 -9.22 -17.35
N VAL A 74 0.74 -9.12 -17.26
CA VAL A 74 1.64 -9.39 -18.39
C VAL A 74 1.90 -10.89 -18.56
N CYS A 75 1.78 -11.66 -17.49
CA CYS A 75 2.09 -13.09 -17.51
C CYS A 75 1.06 -13.90 -16.70
N SER A 76 0.47 -14.90 -17.34
CA SER A 76 -0.49 -15.82 -16.73
C SER A 76 0.17 -17.04 -16.09
N ASP A 77 1.50 -17.05 -15.98
CA ASP A 77 2.23 -18.16 -15.40
C ASP A 77 1.95 -18.29 -13.90
N PRO A 78 1.65 -19.49 -13.38
CA PRO A 78 1.32 -19.71 -11.98
C PRO A 78 2.42 -19.27 -11.02
N ILE A 79 3.68 -19.54 -11.39
CA ILE A 79 4.86 -19.15 -10.60
C ILE A 79 5.01 -17.63 -10.58
N TYR A 80 4.73 -16.98 -11.71
CA TYR A 80 4.79 -15.53 -11.82
C TYR A 80 3.72 -14.86 -10.94
N GLN A 81 2.48 -15.37 -10.97
CA GLN A 81 1.40 -14.84 -10.13
C GLN A 81 1.69 -15.02 -8.64
N LEU A 82 2.19 -16.19 -8.23
CA LEU A 82 2.60 -16.43 -6.84
C LEU A 82 3.70 -15.45 -6.40
N PHE A 83 4.71 -15.25 -7.25
CA PHE A 83 5.79 -14.31 -6.99
C PHE A 83 5.28 -12.85 -6.93
N ALA A 84 4.45 -12.45 -7.89
CA ALA A 84 3.89 -11.10 -7.97
C ALA A 84 3.01 -10.78 -6.76
N SER A 85 2.13 -11.69 -6.33
CA SER A 85 1.30 -11.52 -5.14
C SER A 85 2.14 -11.46 -3.86
N SER A 86 3.19 -12.28 -3.76
CA SER A 86 4.10 -12.26 -2.61
C SER A 86 4.92 -10.97 -2.58
N ALA A 87 5.47 -10.54 -3.71
CA ALA A 87 6.18 -9.27 -3.84
C ALA A 87 5.27 -8.08 -3.51
N TYR A 88 4.02 -8.09 -3.99
CA TYR A 88 3.03 -7.09 -3.64
C TYR A 88 2.77 -7.03 -2.13
N GLY A 89 2.54 -8.19 -1.49
CA GLY A 89 2.37 -8.29 -0.04
C GLY A 89 3.55 -7.71 0.73
N PHE A 90 4.77 -8.03 0.30
CA PHE A 90 6.01 -7.52 0.86
C PHE A 90 6.15 -6.00 0.73
N PHE A 91 5.91 -5.45 -0.47
CA PHE A 91 6.08 -4.01 -0.74
C PHE A 91 4.93 -3.16 -0.18
N MET A 92 3.73 -3.71 0.04
CA MET A 92 2.63 -2.97 0.67
C MET A 92 2.70 -2.96 2.20
N ALA A 93 3.47 -3.87 2.80
CA ALA A 93 3.62 -3.97 4.24
C ALA A 93 4.11 -2.67 4.93
N PRO A 94 5.14 -1.97 4.42
CA PRO A 94 5.68 -0.78 5.06
C PRO A 94 4.68 0.36 5.06
N PHE A 95 3.90 0.53 3.97
CA PHE A 95 2.87 1.56 3.89
C PHE A 95 1.84 1.47 5.03
N MET A 96 1.42 0.25 5.41
CA MET A 96 0.50 0.05 6.53
C MET A 96 1.18 0.22 7.89
N ALA A 97 2.40 -0.28 8.06
CA ALA A 97 3.13 -0.24 9.32
C ALA A 97 3.58 1.19 9.70
N MET A 98 4.07 1.95 8.73
CA MET A 98 4.64 3.27 8.94
C MET A 98 3.58 4.36 9.10
N LYS A 99 2.32 4.09 8.75
CA LYS A 99 1.23 5.07 8.79
C LYS A 99 1.04 5.70 10.18
N SER A 100 1.17 4.89 11.24
CA SER A 100 1.08 5.37 12.62
C SER A 100 2.30 6.19 13.02
N LEU A 101 3.51 5.77 12.61
CA LEU A 101 4.76 6.50 12.89
C LEU A 101 4.73 7.88 12.24
N ILE A 102 4.39 7.92 10.96
CA ILE A 102 4.24 9.17 10.21
C ILE A 102 3.23 10.09 10.90
N LEU A 103 2.10 9.56 11.37
CA LEU A 103 1.07 10.35 12.04
C LEU A 103 1.54 10.89 13.40
N VAL A 104 2.32 10.11 14.15
CA VAL A 104 2.97 10.57 15.40
C VAL A 104 3.94 11.70 15.10
N ASP A 105 4.78 11.56 14.08
CA ASP A 105 5.77 12.56 13.70
C ASP A 105 5.12 13.91 13.32
N PHE A 106 3.91 13.87 12.75
CA PHE A 106 3.20 15.08 12.31
C PHE A 106 2.33 15.73 13.39
N LEU A 107 1.61 14.94 14.19
CA LEU A 107 0.57 15.45 15.09
C LEU A 107 0.95 15.35 16.57
N GLY A 108 2.05 14.68 16.87
CA GLY A 108 2.44 14.31 18.22
C GLY A 108 1.60 13.16 18.79
N ILE A 109 2.12 12.54 19.83
CA ILE A 109 1.49 11.37 20.48
C ILE A 109 0.13 11.73 21.10
N GLU A 110 -0.05 12.95 21.61
CA GLU A 110 -1.28 13.38 22.29
C GLU A 110 -2.52 13.35 21.40
N ARG A 111 -2.37 13.65 20.11
CA ARG A 111 -3.48 13.70 19.15
C ARG A 111 -3.55 12.47 18.25
N LEU A 112 -2.62 11.53 18.41
CA LEU A 112 -2.50 10.36 17.56
C LEU A 112 -3.81 9.57 17.49
N THR A 113 -4.38 9.20 18.63
CA THR A 113 -5.57 8.34 18.69
C THR A 113 -6.77 8.97 17.97
N ASN A 114 -7.03 10.25 18.18
CA ASN A 114 -8.16 10.95 17.56
C ASN A 114 -7.99 11.07 16.03
N SER A 115 -6.81 11.48 15.59
CA SER A 115 -6.52 11.64 14.16
C SER A 115 -6.42 10.31 13.43
N PHE A 116 -5.84 9.29 14.07
CA PHE A 116 -5.78 7.93 13.53
C PHE A 116 -7.18 7.35 13.41
N GLY A 117 -8.03 7.53 14.43
CA GLY A 117 -9.43 7.11 14.40
C GLY A 117 -10.22 7.74 13.24
N LEU A 118 -10.07 9.05 13.02
CA LEU A 118 -10.70 9.73 11.88
C LEU A 118 -10.17 9.21 10.53
N LEU A 119 -8.86 9.01 10.43
CA LEU A 119 -8.22 8.43 9.24
C LEU A 119 -8.73 7.00 8.96
N LEU A 120 -8.94 6.20 10.00
CA LEU A 120 -9.53 4.85 9.91
C LEU A 120 -11.00 4.90 9.50
N MET A 121 -11.79 5.88 9.96
CA MET A 121 -13.17 6.05 9.50
C MET A 121 -13.24 6.25 7.99
N PHE A 122 -12.48 7.22 7.45
CA PHE A 122 -12.44 7.46 6.00
C PHE A 122 -11.88 6.25 5.24
N GLN A 123 -10.87 5.58 5.79
CA GLN A 123 -10.35 4.34 5.21
C GLN A 123 -11.42 3.26 5.18
N GLY A 124 -12.22 3.10 6.23
CA GLY A 124 -13.33 2.15 6.31
C GLY A 124 -14.37 2.38 5.21
N PHE A 125 -14.79 3.63 4.98
CA PHE A 125 -15.67 3.96 3.85
C PHE A 125 -15.03 3.60 2.50
N ALA A 126 -13.75 3.92 2.32
CA ALA A 126 -13.04 3.59 1.09
C ALA A 126 -12.86 2.07 0.88
N VAL A 127 -12.74 1.29 1.96
CA VAL A 127 -12.70 -0.18 1.92
C VAL A 127 -14.07 -0.75 1.57
N MET A 128 -15.15 -0.17 2.06
CA MET A 128 -16.51 -0.60 1.74
C MET A 128 -16.83 -0.40 0.26
N ILE A 129 -16.37 0.71 -0.33
CA ILE A 129 -16.62 1.07 -1.72
C ILE A 129 -15.62 0.39 -2.68
N GLY A 130 -14.42 0.03 -2.21
CA GLY A 130 -13.35 -0.51 -3.05
C GLY A 130 -13.69 -1.79 -3.83
N PRO A 131 -14.11 -2.88 -3.15
CA PRO A 131 -14.52 -4.13 -3.78
C PRO A 131 -15.67 -3.97 -4.79
N PRO A 132 -16.81 -3.31 -4.47
CA PRO A 132 -17.89 -3.16 -5.45
C PRO A 132 -17.49 -2.30 -6.65
N MET A 133 -16.66 -1.26 -6.47
CA MET A 133 -16.09 -0.53 -7.62
C MET A 133 -15.22 -1.43 -8.49
N SER A 134 -14.38 -2.27 -7.89
CA SER A 134 -13.48 -3.16 -8.63
C SER A 134 -14.26 -4.28 -9.36
N GLY A 135 -15.31 -4.81 -8.72
CA GLY A 135 -16.24 -5.75 -9.34
C GLY A 135 -17.00 -5.11 -10.50
N TRP A 136 -17.47 -3.87 -10.36
CA TRP A 136 -18.14 -3.16 -11.46
C TRP A 136 -17.22 -2.92 -12.67
N ILE A 137 -15.93 -2.61 -12.43
CA ILE A 137 -14.93 -2.51 -13.51
C ILE A 137 -14.75 -3.87 -14.20
N TYR A 138 -14.70 -4.96 -13.42
CA TYR A 138 -14.65 -6.31 -13.96
C TYR A 138 -15.90 -6.63 -14.80
N ASP A 139 -17.09 -6.32 -14.31
CA ASP A 139 -18.35 -6.59 -15.01
C ASP A 139 -18.44 -5.86 -16.36
N MET A 140 -17.93 -4.63 -16.44
CA MET A 140 -17.90 -3.85 -17.67
C MET A 140 -16.85 -4.32 -18.68
N THR A 141 -15.66 -4.69 -18.21
CA THR A 141 -14.53 -5.04 -19.08
C THR A 141 -14.47 -6.54 -19.40
N GLN A 142 -15.11 -7.37 -18.58
CA GLN A 142 -15.06 -8.83 -18.60
C GLN A 142 -13.64 -9.43 -18.57
N SER A 143 -12.63 -8.63 -18.21
CA SER A 143 -11.23 -9.04 -18.17
C SER A 143 -10.54 -8.50 -16.91
N TYR A 144 -9.81 -9.38 -16.25
CA TYR A 144 -9.04 -9.03 -15.04
C TYR A 144 -7.88 -8.08 -15.36
N ASP A 145 -7.31 -8.15 -16.56
CA ASP A 145 -6.14 -7.37 -16.93
C ASP A 145 -6.40 -5.87 -16.83
N TYR A 146 -7.60 -5.42 -17.23
CA TYR A 146 -8.02 -4.03 -17.08
C TYR A 146 -8.19 -3.63 -15.61
N VAL A 147 -8.74 -4.52 -14.78
CA VAL A 147 -8.90 -4.26 -13.34
C VAL A 147 -7.54 -4.04 -12.68
N TYR A 148 -6.54 -4.85 -13.03
CA TYR A 148 -5.18 -4.72 -12.51
C TYR A 148 -4.44 -3.48 -13.04
N ILE A 149 -4.55 -3.16 -14.33
CA ILE A 149 -3.93 -1.94 -14.89
C ILE A 149 -4.54 -0.68 -14.26
N ILE A 150 -5.87 -0.61 -14.14
CA ILE A 150 -6.57 0.51 -13.51
C ILE A 150 -6.20 0.59 -12.02
N SER A 151 -6.13 -0.55 -11.34
CA SER A 151 -5.76 -0.60 -9.92
C SER A 151 -4.31 -0.17 -9.67
N GLY A 152 -3.38 -0.66 -10.50
CA GLY A 152 -1.96 -0.32 -10.43
C GLY A 152 -1.73 1.16 -10.73
N SER A 153 -2.39 1.71 -11.75
CA SER A 153 -2.30 3.15 -12.06
C SER A 153 -2.89 4.04 -10.96
N LEU A 154 -4.04 3.69 -10.39
CA LEU A 154 -4.62 4.41 -9.25
C LEU A 154 -3.71 4.37 -8.01
N LEU A 155 -3.10 3.22 -7.72
CA LEU A 155 -2.11 3.10 -6.64
C LEU A 155 -0.84 3.91 -6.93
N PHE A 156 -0.38 3.93 -8.19
CA PHE A 156 0.78 4.70 -8.60
C PHE A 156 0.54 6.19 -8.38
N ILE A 157 -0.59 6.73 -8.85
CA ILE A 157 -0.99 8.13 -8.62
C ILE A 157 -1.07 8.43 -7.12
N ALA A 158 -1.67 7.52 -6.33
CA ALA A 158 -1.74 7.65 -4.89
C ALA A 158 -0.35 7.65 -4.22
N SER A 159 0.64 6.95 -4.79
CA SER A 159 2.02 6.92 -4.29
C SER A 159 2.83 8.17 -4.62
N VAL A 160 2.50 8.82 -5.74
CA VAL A 160 3.15 10.07 -6.17
C VAL A 160 2.72 11.27 -5.33
N LEU A 161 1.47 11.31 -4.88
CA LEU A 161 0.92 12.41 -4.08
C LEU A 161 1.75 12.72 -2.81
N PRO A 162 2.09 11.74 -1.95
CA PRO A 162 2.98 11.96 -0.80
C PRO A 162 4.37 12.52 -1.13
N TYR A 163 4.96 12.15 -2.27
CA TYR A 163 6.25 12.71 -2.69
C TYR A 163 6.17 14.22 -2.94
N LEU A 164 5.06 14.69 -3.52
CA LEU A 164 4.83 16.11 -3.74
C LEU A 164 4.64 16.87 -2.42
N MET A 165 4.01 16.23 -1.43
CA MET A 165 3.77 16.83 -0.12
C MET A 165 5.01 16.85 0.78
N TYR A 166 5.96 15.92 0.58
CA TYR A 166 7.17 15.77 1.41
C TYR A 166 7.98 17.07 1.66
N PRO A 167 8.34 17.88 0.63
CA PRO A 167 9.10 19.12 0.87
C PRO A 167 8.30 20.17 1.63
N LEU A 168 6.98 20.22 1.45
CA LEU A 168 6.09 21.15 2.16
C LEU A 168 5.99 20.78 3.64
N THR A 169 5.84 19.49 3.94
CA THR A 169 5.70 19.02 5.32
C THR A 169 7.00 19.14 6.10
N THR A 170 8.15 18.85 5.47
CA THR A 170 9.46 19.09 6.11
C THR A 170 9.77 20.57 6.30
N TYR A 171 9.25 21.45 5.46
CA TYR A 171 9.38 22.90 5.64
C TYR A 171 8.55 23.39 6.82
N GLU A 172 7.29 22.96 6.94
CA GLU A 172 6.42 23.35 8.05
C GLU A 172 6.92 22.82 9.40
N LEU A 173 7.36 21.56 9.48
CA LEU A 173 7.97 21.00 10.70
C LEU A 173 9.19 21.80 11.14
N LYS A 174 10.10 22.14 10.22
CA LYS A 174 11.28 22.97 10.54
C LYS A 174 10.88 24.36 11.01
N LYS A 175 9.81 24.93 10.46
CA LYS A 175 9.29 26.24 10.85
C LYS A 175 8.69 26.20 12.27
N GLU A 176 7.91 25.17 12.59
CA GLU A 176 7.32 25.00 13.93
C GLU A 176 8.39 24.75 15.00
N ILE A 177 9.37 23.87 14.74
CA ILE A 177 10.50 23.61 15.66
C ILE A 177 11.27 24.92 15.94
N LYS A 178 11.52 25.71 14.90
CA LYS A 178 12.21 27.00 15.02
C LYS A 178 11.40 28.04 15.80
N GLN A 179 10.06 27.98 15.73
CA GLN A 179 9.17 28.86 16.50
C GLN A 179 9.04 28.40 17.97
N ALA A 180 9.00 27.09 18.24
CA ALA A 180 8.98 26.53 19.59
C ALA A 180 10.29 26.81 20.35
N SER A 181 11.43 26.70 19.67
CA SER A 181 12.74 27.08 20.24
C SER A 181 12.86 28.57 20.56
N ARG A 182 12.12 29.44 19.85
CA ARG A 182 12.08 30.88 20.13
C ARG A 182 11.12 31.28 21.26
N ARG A 183 10.15 30.43 21.62
CA ARG A 183 9.23 30.67 22.75
C ARG A 183 9.76 30.18 24.09
N SER A 184 10.83 29.40 24.09
CA SER A 184 11.48 28.80 25.27
C SER A 184 12.77 29.52 25.69
N SER A 185 13.15 30.59 24.98
CA SER A 185 14.31 31.43 25.25
C SER A 185 13.87 32.85 25.55
#